data_AF-A0A392SQI1-F1
#
_entry.id   AF-A0A392SQI1-F1
#
_cell.length_a   1.000
_cell.length_b   1.000
_cell.length_c   1.000
_cell.angle_alpha   90.00
_cell.angle_beta   90.00
_cell.angle_gamma   90.00
#
_symmetry.space_group_name_H-M   'P 1'
#
loop_
_entity.id
_entity.type
_entity.pdbx_description
1 polymer ?
#
loop_
_entity_poly.entity_id
_entity_poly.type
_entity_poly.pdbx_seq_one_letter_code
_entity_poly.pdbx_strand_id
1 'polypeptide(L)' 'MDLPLPVRLEKPPAMDIYDGSTNPVDHIENMEAVLEYRNMRGSIKCKLFPTQARMHSQ' A
#
# COMPACT_ATOMS: atom_id res chain seq x y z
N MET A 1 -13.61 19.72 -22.09
CA MET A 1 -13.92 19.25 -20.73
C MET A 1 -13.24 17.90 -20.61
N ASP A 2 -12.17 17.80 -19.83
CA ASP A 2 -11.53 16.52 -19.53
C ASP A 2 -12.41 15.82 -18.48
N LEU A 3 -13.11 14.76 -18.89
CA LEU A 3 -13.85 13.93 -17.95
C LEU A 3 -12.80 13.11 -17.18
N PRO A 4 -12.70 13.23 -15.84
CA PRO A 4 -11.75 12.44 -15.09
C PRO A 4 -12.00 10.96 -15.39
N LEU A 5 -10.92 10.26 -15.73
CA LEU A 5 -10.98 8.84 -16.01
C LEU A 5 -11.61 8.14 -14.80
N PRO A 6 -12.52 7.18 -15.00
CA PRO A 6 -12.94 6.29 -13.94
C PRO A 6 -11.69 5.72 -13.25
N VAL A 7 -11.67 5.68 -11.92
CA VAL A 7 -10.51 5.25 -11.09
C VAL A 7 -9.87 3.94 -11.56
N ARG A 8 -10.63 3.06 -12.20
CA ARG A 8 -10.19 1.76 -12.73
C ARG A 8 -9.55 1.80 -14.13
N LEU A 9 -9.61 2.93 -14.80
CA LEU A 9 -8.93 3.23 -16.07
C LEU A 9 -7.70 4.12 -15.85
N GLU A 10 -7.54 4.70 -14.66
CA GLU A 10 -6.30 5.37 -14.26
C GLU A 10 -5.17 4.34 -14.08
N LYS A 11 -3.93 4.76 -14.28
CA LYS A 11 -2.78 3.88 -14.06
C LYS A 11 -2.72 3.53 -12.57
N PRO A 12 -2.64 2.24 -12.18
CA PRO A 12 -2.53 1.90 -10.78
C PRO A 12 -1.28 2.54 -10.16
N PRO A 13 -1.37 3.02 -8.91
CA PRO A 13 -0.19 3.46 -8.19
C PRO A 13 0.84 2.33 -8.10
N ALA A 14 2.13 2.67 -8.12
CA ALA A 14 3.19 1.69 -8.00
C ALA A 14 3.20 1.15 -6.57
N MET A 15 3.12 -0.17 -6.40
CA MET A 15 3.36 -0.77 -5.08
C MET A 15 4.87 -0.83 -4.86
N ASP A 16 5.42 0.21 -4.25
CA ASP A 16 6.83 0.22 -3.87
C ASP A 16 7.08 -0.80 -2.76
N ILE A 17 8.32 -1.30 -2.68
CA ILE A 17 8.79 -2.11 -1.56
C ILE A 17 9.29 -1.13 -0.50
N TYR A 18 8.81 -1.26 0.74
CA TYR A 18 9.34 -0.45 1.83
C TYR A 18 10.81 -0.81 2.09
N ASP A 19 11.70 0.10 1.73
CA ASP A 19 13.16 -0.03 1.88
C ASP A 19 13.68 0.59 3.18
N GLY A 20 12.78 1.22 3.97
CA GLY A 20 13.13 1.93 5.19
C GLY A 20 13.78 3.30 4.98
N SER A 21 13.90 3.77 3.74
CA SER A 21 14.43 5.10 3.42
C SER A 21 13.35 6.17 3.30
N THR A 22 12.12 5.74 2.99
CA THR A 22 10.93 6.60 2.85
C THR A 22 10.16 6.73 4.16
N ASN A 23 9.33 7.77 4.29
CA ASN A 23 8.47 7.93 5.44
C ASN A 23 7.48 6.76 5.53
N PRO A 24 7.36 6.07 6.68
CA PRO A 24 6.41 4.97 6.86
C PRO A 24 4.95 5.38 6.58
N VAL A 25 4.57 6.63 6.85
CA VAL A 25 3.20 7.11 6.64
C VAL A 25 2.88 7.16 5.14
N ASP A 26 3.75 7.80 4.36
CA ASP A 26 3.61 7.90 2.90
C ASP A 26 3.58 6.49 2.25
N HIS A 27 4.36 5.55 2.80
CA HIS A 27 4.36 4.17 2.32
C HIS A 27 3.02 3.46 2.60
N ILE A 28 2.44 3.67 3.78
CA ILE A 28 1.12 3.12 4.15
C ILE A 28 0.04 3.70 3.22
N GLU A 29 0.06 5.02 2.98
CA GLU A 29 -0.89 5.67 2.07
C GLU A 29 -0.81 5.11 0.64
N ASN A 30 0.41 4.85 0.14
CA ASN A 30 0.60 4.21 -1.16
C ASN A 30 0.01 2.79 -1.19
N MET A 31 0.25 1.99 -0.15
CA MET A 31 -0.32 0.64 -0.04
C MET A 31 -1.85 0.69 -0.02
N GLU A 32 -2.45 1.61 0.74
CA GLU A 32 -3.90 1.79 0.79
C GLU A 32 -4.48 2.20 -0.57
N ALA A 33 -3.83 3.12 -1.29
CA ALA A 33 -4.22 3.53 -2.63
C ALA A 33 -4.20 2.36 -3.63
N VAL A 34 -3.18 1.51 -3.58
CA VAL A 34 -3.10 0.31 -4.44
C VAL A 34 -4.19 -0.71 -4.10
N LEU A 35 -4.48 -0.90 -2.81
CA LEU A 35 -5.54 -1.81 -2.36
C LEU A 35 -6.92 -1.28 -2.76
N GLU A 36 -7.16 0.02 -2.66
CA GLU A 36 -8.38 0.68 -3.10
C GLU A 36 -8.59 0.52 -4.61
N TYR A 37 -7.57 0.80 -5.41
CA TYR A 37 -7.61 0.63 -6.86
C TYR A 37 -8.00 -0.81 -7.26
N ARG A 38 -7.49 -1.80 -6.51
CA ARG A 38 -7.76 -3.23 -6.75
C ARG A 38 -9.08 -3.71 -6.13
N ASN A 39 -9.87 -2.82 -5.52
CA ASN A 39 -11.12 -3.15 -4.82
C ASN A 39 -10.92 -4.21 -3.73
N MET A 40 -9.72 -4.22 -3.11
CA MET A 40 -9.31 -5.13 -2.03
C MET A 40 -9.46 -4.49 -0.64
N ARG A 41 -10.28 -3.45 -0.53
CA ARG A 41 -10.64 -2.83 0.75
C ARG A 41 -11.35 -3.87 1.62
N GLY A 42 -10.69 -4.30 2.70
CA GLY A 42 -11.30 -5.08 3.78
C GLY A 42 -10.81 -6.52 4.00
N SER A 43 -10.09 -7.15 3.06
CA SER A 43 -9.79 -8.59 3.16
C SER A 43 -8.31 -8.99 3.18
N ILE A 44 -7.35 -8.05 3.12
CA ILE A 44 -5.92 -8.36 3.23
C ILE A 44 -5.29 -7.52 4.34
N LYS A 45 -5.63 -7.85 5.60
CA LYS A 45 -4.90 -7.35 6.77
C LYS A 45 -4.06 -8.43 7.46
N CYS A 46 -4.23 -9.70 7.09
CA CYS A 46 -3.60 -10.83 7.76
C CYS A 46 -2.74 -11.64 6.79
N LYS A 47 -1.50 -11.18 6.55
CA LYS A 47 -0.30 -11.97 6.16
C LYS A 47 0.89 -11.09 5.74
N LEU A 48 0.70 -9.78 5.55
CA LEU A 48 1.77 -8.88 5.08
C LEU A 48 2.69 -8.35 6.20
N PHE A 49 2.32 -8.54 7.46
CA PHE A 49 3.22 -8.29 8.60
C PHE A 49 3.77 -9.58 9.22
N PRO A 50 4.68 -10.34 8.58
CA PRO A 50 5.52 -11.30 9.28
C PRO A 50 6.94 -10.75 9.45
N THR A 51 7.18 -9.45 9.66
CA THR A 51 8.51 -8.95 10.06
C THR A 51 8.50 -7.46 10.40
N GLN A 52 8.38 -7.10 11.68
CA GLN A 52 8.97 -5.88 12.23
C GLN A 52 9.01 -5.87 13.78
N ALA A 53 9.12 -7.05 14.39
CA ALA A 53 9.53 -7.18 15.77
C ALA A 53 10.43 -8.41 15.91
N ARG A 54 11.65 -8.34 15.33
CA ARG A 54 12.78 -8.97 16.00
C ARG A 54 13.06 -8.09 17.22
N MET A 55 12.28 -8.29 18.28
CA MET A 55 12.77 -7.99 19.61
C MET A 55 14.04 -8.85 19.73
N HIS A 56 15.20 -8.21 19.70
CA HIS A 56 16.41 -8.78 20.26
C HIS A 56 16.08 -9.12 21.72
N SER A 57 15.64 -10.35 21.94
CA SER A 57 15.63 -10.96 23.26
C SER A 57 16.99 -11.61 23.41
N GLN A 58 17.79 -11.00 24.30
CA GLN A 58 18.97 -11.49 25.03
C GLN A 58 19.74 -12.67 24.43
#